data_AF-A0AAJ6YN69-F1
#
_entry.id   AF-A0AAJ6YN69-F1
#
_cell.length_a   1.000
_cell.length_b   1.000
_cell.length_c   1.000
_cell.angle_alpha   90.00
_cell.angle_beta   90.00
_cell.angle_gamma   90.00
#
_symmetry.space_group_name_H-M   'P 1'
#
loop_
_entity.id
_entity.type
_entity.pdbx_description
1 polymer ?
#
loop_
_entity_poly.entity_id
_entity_poly.type
_entity_poly.pdbx_seq_one_letter_code
_entity_poly.pdbx_strand_id
1 'polypeptide(L)'
;MLLLNSLLLLLALASKTGCQRITPRSPRASRNAAGLDFECPEEFGYYPHPRDCTQYYVCVFGGALLESCTGGLMYSHELQTCDWPRNVGCPENSSPSKDIDEDPLLER
;
A
#
# COMPACT_ATOMS: atom_id res chain seq x y z
N MET A 1 13.31 -23.93 -57.59
CA MET A 1 12.66 -22.61 -57.42
C MET A 1 11.54 -22.61 -56.37
N LEU A 2 10.74 -23.68 -56.26
CA LEU A 2 9.72 -23.82 -55.20
C LEU A 2 10.28 -23.77 -53.77
N LEU A 3 11.49 -24.31 -53.56
CA LEU A 3 12.17 -24.30 -52.26
C LEU A 3 12.62 -22.89 -51.82
N LEU A 4 12.95 -22.00 -52.77
CA LEU A 4 13.32 -20.61 -52.47
C LEU A 4 12.09 -19.79 -52.04
N ASN A 5 10.94 -20.03 -52.68
CA ASN A 5 9.67 -19.39 -52.31
C ASN A 5 9.18 -19.88 -50.95
N SER A 6 9.35 -21.18 -50.65
CA SER A 6 9.04 -21.75 -49.34
C SER A 6 9.92 -21.18 -48.23
N LEU A 7 11.20 -20.91 -48.52
CA LEU A 7 12.11 -20.28 -47.57
C LEU A 7 11.74 -18.80 -47.32
N LEU A 8 11.35 -18.05 -48.37
CA LEU A 8 10.86 -16.67 -48.23
C LEU A 8 9.58 -16.58 -47.38
N LEU A 9 8.65 -17.53 -47.56
CA LEU A 9 7.41 -17.60 -46.79
C LEU A 9 7.66 -17.88 -45.29
N LEU A 10 8.66 -18.70 -44.96
CA LEU A 10 9.04 -18.99 -43.58
C LEU A 10 9.70 -17.79 -42.89
N LEU A 11 10.52 -17.01 -43.60
CA LEU A 11 11.17 -15.81 -43.05
C LEU A 11 10.17 -14.67 -42.76
N ALA A 12 9.05 -14.60 -43.50
CA ALA A 12 8.02 -13.57 -43.29
C ALA A 12 7.17 -13.78 -42.02
N LEU A 13 7.17 -14.97 -41.42
CA LEU A 13 6.42 -15.29 -40.19
C LEU A 13 7.12 -14.84 -38.91
N ALA A 14 8.41 -14.45 -38.97
CA ALA A 14 9.17 -13.98 -37.81
C ALA A 14 8.89 -12.52 -37.41
N SER A 15 7.90 -11.85 -38.03
CA SER A 15 7.81 -10.38 -37.99
C SER A 15 6.47 -9.79 -37.52
N LYS A 16 5.65 -10.52 -36.76
CA LYS A 16 4.41 -9.94 -36.21
C LYS A 16 4.32 -10.08 -34.69
N THR A 17 3.98 -8.94 -34.08
CA THR A 17 3.65 -8.64 -32.67
C THR A 17 4.88 -8.50 -31.76
N GLY A 18 5.19 -7.38 -31.12
CA GLY A 18 4.65 -6.04 -31.04
C GLY A 18 5.37 -5.40 -29.83
N CYS A 19 5.76 -4.13 -29.90
CA CYS A 19 6.12 -3.39 -28.67
C CYS A 19 4.82 -3.13 -27.89
N GLN A 20 4.30 -4.14 -27.20
CA GLN A 20 3.32 -3.92 -26.14
C GLN A 20 4.09 -3.86 -24.83
N ARG A 21 4.62 -2.66 -24.53
CA ARG A 21 4.72 -2.26 -23.13
C ARG A 21 3.29 -2.11 -22.63
N ILE A 22 2.71 -3.20 -22.16
CA ILE A 22 1.59 -3.15 -21.23
C ILE A 22 2.22 -2.80 -19.89
N THR A 23 2.66 -1.55 -19.72
CA THR A 23 2.78 -1.04 -18.35
C THR A 23 1.35 -0.88 -17.89
N PRO A 24 0.86 -1.66 -16.89
CA PRO A 24 -0.40 -1.31 -16.26
C PRO A 24 -0.30 0.17 -15.89
N ARG A 25 -1.30 0.93 -16.33
CA ARG A 25 -1.47 2.34 -15.96
C ARG A 25 -1.60 2.33 -14.44
N SER A 26 -0.49 2.51 -13.72
CA SER A 26 -0.49 2.74 -12.27
C SER A 26 -1.47 3.90 -12.04
N PRO A 27 -2.66 3.64 -11.48
CA PRO A 27 -3.61 4.69 -11.25
C PRO A 27 -3.10 5.42 -10.02
N ARG A 28 -2.30 6.46 -10.24
CA ARG A 28 -1.95 7.43 -9.19
C ARG A 28 -1.18 6.82 -8.01
N ALA A 29 0.03 6.35 -8.25
CA ALA A 29 1.04 6.57 -7.23
C ALA A 29 1.22 8.10 -7.07
N SER A 30 1.07 8.57 -5.83
CA SER A 30 1.51 9.86 -5.30
C SER A 30 0.53 11.03 -5.34
N ARG A 31 -0.21 11.18 -4.24
CA ARG A 31 0.08 12.27 -3.29
C ARG A 31 0.02 11.70 -1.88
N ASN A 32 1.14 11.13 -1.42
CA ASN A 32 1.63 11.12 -0.03
C ASN A 32 2.83 10.17 0.06
N ALA A 33 4.03 10.75 -0.04
CA ALA A 33 5.32 10.05 -0.04
C ALA A 33 5.80 9.66 1.37
N ALA A 34 4.89 9.25 2.26
CA ALA A 34 5.23 8.99 3.67
C ALA A 34 4.80 7.60 4.20
N GLY A 35 4.20 6.75 3.36
CA GLY A 35 3.87 5.38 3.73
C GLY A 35 4.45 4.44 2.68
N LEU A 36 5.21 3.45 3.12
CA LEU A 36 5.62 2.29 2.31
C LEU A 36 4.40 1.79 1.51
N ASP A 37 4.59 1.45 0.23
CA ASP A 37 3.53 1.15 -0.74
C ASP A 37 2.50 0.12 -0.20
N PHE A 38 1.45 0.59 0.47
CA PHE A 38 0.34 -0.24 0.92
C PHE A 38 -0.67 -0.34 -0.21
N GLU A 39 -0.91 -1.57 -0.66
CA GLU A 39 -1.89 -1.88 -1.70
C GLU A 39 -3.18 -2.36 -1.04
N CYS A 40 -4.30 -1.74 -1.44
CA CYS A 40 -5.62 -2.07 -0.93
C CYS A 40 -6.02 -3.49 -1.34
N PRO A 41 -6.30 -4.41 -0.38
CA PRO A 41 -6.77 -5.75 -0.71
C PRO A 41 -8.10 -5.77 -1.48
N GLU A 42 -9.00 -4.83 -1.16
CA GLU A 42 -10.28 -4.61 -1.85
C GLU A 42 -10.44 -3.13 -2.21
N GLU A 43 -11.35 -2.81 -3.13
CA GLU A 43 -11.59 -1.40 -3.53
C GLU A 43 -12.03 -0.51 -2.36
N PHE A 44 -12.69 -1.08 -1.35
CA PHE A 44 -13.18 -0.40 -0.16
C PHE A 44 -12.91 -1.20 1.11
N GLY A 45 -12.50 -0.52 2.17
CA GLY A 45 -12.32 -1.15 3.48
C GLY A 45 -11.37 -0.40 4.39
N TYR A 46 -11.21 -0.95 5.60
CA TYR A 46 -10.26 -0.47 6.59
C TYR A 46 -9.29 -1.59 6.95
N TYR A 47 -7.99 -1.27 6.94
CA TYR A 47 -6.93 -2.25 7.12
C TYR A 47 -5.89 -1.80 8.13
N PRO A 48 -5.38 -2.69 8.99
CA PRO A 48 -4.36 -2.33 9.98
C PRO A 48 -3.05 -1.94 9.30
N HIS A 49 -2.32 -0.97 9.88
CA HIS A 49 -0.97 -0.68 9.44
C HIS A 49 0.00 -1.80 9.90
N PRO A 50 0.94 -2.25 9.04
CA PRO A 50 1.73 -3.47 9.30
C PRO A 50 2.73 -3.35 10.45
N ARG A 51 3.04 -2.13 10.90
CA ARG A 51 4.07 -1.87 11.92
C ARG A 51 3.67 -0.87 13.00
N ASP A 52 2.49 -0.27 12.90
CA ASP A 52 2.07 0.78 13.82
C ASP A 52 0.59 0.59 14.09
N CYS A 53 0.25 0.00 15.23
CA CYS A 53 -1.15 -0.26 15.56
C CYS A 53 -1.94 1.02 15.83
N THR A 54 -1.27 2.17 16.01
CA THR A 54 -1.95 3.46 16.12
C THR A 54 -2.38 4.00 14.76
N GLN A 55 -2.02 3.33 13.67
CA GLN A 55 -2.36 3.73 12.30
C GLN A 55 -3.14 2.64 11.56
N TYR A 56 -3.91 3.06 10.57
CA TYR A 56 -4.68 2.18 9.70
C TYR A 56 -4.87 2.82 8.32
N TYR A 57 -5.20 2.00 7.33
CA TYR A 57 -5.47 2.44 5.98
C TYR A 57 -6.97 2.44 5.70
N VAL A 58 -7.45 3.52 5.08
CA VAL A 58 -8.78 3.62 4.47
C VAL A 58 -8.63 3.43 2.97
N CYS A 59 -9.28 2.41 2.43
CA CYS A 59 -9.29 2.13 1.00
C CYS A 59 -10.55 2.70 0.37
N VAL A 60 -10.37 3.51 -0.68
CA VAL A 60 -11.47 4.08 -1.48
C VAL A 60 -11.10 4.01 -2.95
N PHE A 61 -11.87 3.24 -3.74
CA PHE A 61 -11.57 2.94 -5.15
C PHE A 61 -10.14 2.40 -5.36
N GLY A 62 -9.67 1.55 -4.44
CA GLY A 62 -8.32 0.96 -4.46
C GLY A 62 -7.19 1.92 -4.08
N GLY A 63 -7.49 3.19 -3.78
CA GLY A 63 -6.53 4.14 -3.23
C GLY A 63 -6.47 4.04 -1.71
N ALA A 64 -5.27 3.91 -1.15
CA ALA A 64 -5.04 3.87 0.28
C ALA A 64 -4.78 5.26 0.86
N LEU A 65 -5.50 5.60 1.93
CA LEU A 65 -5.26 6.77 2.78
C LEU A 65 -4.82 6.28 4.16
N LEU A 66 -3.64 6.73 4.61
CA LEU A 66 -3.14 6.43 5.96
C LEU A 66 -3.79 7.39 6.97
N GLU A 67 -4.43 6.82 7.98
CA GLU A 67 -5.08 7.52 9.09
C GLU A 67 -4.47 7.08 10.43
N SER A 68 -4.64 7.92 11.45
CA SER A 68 -4.12 7.67 12.81
C SER A 68 -5.23 7.72 13.85
N CYS A 69 -5.22 6.75 14.75
CA CYS A 69 -6.04 6.74 15.94
C CYS A 69 -5.59 7.82 16.92
N THR A 70 -6.55 8.54 17.49
CA THR A 70 -6.28 9.61 18.47
C THR A 70 -6.11 9.06 19.88
N GLY A 71 -5.52 9.85 20.78
CA GLY A 71 -5.52 9.54 22.22
C GLY A 71 -4.76 8.27 22.63
N GLY A 72 -3.84 7.77 21.80
CA GLY A 72 -3.12 6.51 22.08
C GLY A 72 -3.98 5.26 21.90
N LEU A 73 -5.12 5.38 21.21
CA LEU A 73 -5.93 4.25 20.78
C LEU A 73 -5.21 3.50 19.65
N MET A 74 -5.61 2.25 19.45
CA MET A 74 -5.09 1.37 18.40
C MET A 74 -6.24 0.88 17.52
N TYR A 75 -5.97 0.66 16.24
CA TYR A 75 -6.99 0.24 15.30
C TYR A 75 -7.35 -1.24 15.50
N SER A 76 -8.62 -1.51 15.81
CA SER A 76 -9.20 -2.86 15.84
C SER A 76 -9.80 -3.20 14.48
N HIS A 77 -9.21 -4.17 13.79
CA HIS A 77 -9.76 -4.65 12.52
C HIS A 77 -11.09 -5.40 12.72
N GLU A 78 -11.30 -6.04 13.86
CA GLU A 78 -12.57 -6.73 14.17
C GLU A 78 -13.72 -5.73 14.34
N LEU A 79 -13.49 -4.64 15.08
CA LEU A 79 -14.49 -3.60 15.32
C LEU A 79 -14.52 -2.53 14.22
N GLN A 80 -13.57 -2.55 13.29
CA GLN A 80 -13.37 -1.54 12.25
C GLN A 80 -13.27 -0.11 12.84
N THR A 81 -12.68 0.03 14.02
CA THR A 81 -12.57 1.32 14.74
C THR A 81 -11.36 1.34 15.68
N CYS A 82 -10.98 2.53 16.14
CA CYS A 82 -9.96 2.69 17.16
C CYS A 82 -10.50 2.27 18.54
N ASP A 83 -9.77 1.40 19.22
CA ASP A 83 -10.09 0.89 20.55
C ASP A 83 -8.84 0.91 21.45
N TRP A 84 -9.02 0.62 22.73
CA TRP A 84 -7.95 0.60 23.71
C TRP A 84 -6.92 -0.49 23.39
N PRO A 85 -5.61 -0.24 23.62
CA PRO A 85 -4.56 -1.22 23.37
C PRO A 85 -4.79 -2.61 24.01
N ARG A 86 -5.43 -2.64 25.18
CA ARG A 86 -5.76 -3.91 25.87
C ARG A 86 -6.77 -4.80 25.12
N ASN A 87 -7.51 -4.22 24.18
CA ASN A 87 -8.53 -4.89 23.36
C ASN A 87 -8.00 -5.24 21.95
N VAL A 88 -6.93 -4.58 21.51
CA VAL A 88 -6.34 -4.73 20.17
C VAL A 88 -5.02 -5.48 20.34
N GLY A 89 -4.98 -6.77 20.00
CA GLY A 89 -3.81 -7.64 20.14
C GLY A 89 -2.63 -7.22 19.25
N CYS A 90 -2.03 -6.09 19.55
CA CYS A 90 -0.98 -5.45 18.80
C CYS A 90 0.39 -6.13 19.08
N PRO A 91 1.18 -6.50 18.05
CA PRO A 91 2.48 -7.12 18.28
C PRO A 91 3.44 -6.15 18.98
N GLU A 92 4.18 -6.61 19.99
CA GLU A 92 4.98 -5.74 20.89
C GLU A 92 6.01 -4.83 20.18
N ASN A 93 6.36 -5.13 18.92
CA ASN A 93 7.31 -4.35 18.11
C ASN A 93 6.65 -3.25 17.24
N SER A 94 5.40 -2.89 17.50
CA SER A 94 4.61 -1.99 16.64
C SER A 94 4.13 -0.71 17.32
N SER A 95 4.82 -0.31 18.39
CA SER A 95 4.67 1.04 18.94
C SER A 95 5.73 1.96 18.31
N PRO A 96 5.34 3.16 17.83
CA PRO A 96 6.33 4.20 17.60
C PRO A 96 6.87 4.56 18.99
N SER A 97 8.18 4.36 19.19
CA SER A 97 8.90 4.98 20.29
C SER A 97 8.61 6.47 20.22
N LYS A 98 7.63 6.95 21.00
CA LYS A 98 7.51 8.35 21.32
C LYS A 98 8.74 8.66 22.13
N ASP A 99 9.79 9.12 21.46
CA ASP A 99 10.78 9.96 22.12
C ASP A 99 9.98 11.07 22.80
N ILE A 100 9.94 10.99 24.12
CA ILE A 100 9.35 12.00 24.98
C ILE A 100 10.29 13.19 24.82
N ASP A 101 9.97 14.08 23.90
CA ASP A 101 10.41 15.47 24.01
C ASP A 101 9.73 15.99 25.29
N GLU A 102 10.42 15.85 26.42
CA GLU A 102 10.14 16.62 27.63
C GLU A 102 10.14 18.09 27.23
N ASP A 103 8.97 18.73 27.23
CA ASP A 103 8.87 20.17 27.10
C ASP A 103 9.35 20.81 28.43
N PRO A 104 10.53 21.44 28.50
CA PRO A 104 11.07 21.99 29.74
C PRO A 104 10.44 23.34 30.11
N LEU A 105 9.38 23.80 29.43
CA LEU A 105 8.85 25.16 29.60
C LEU A 105 7.64 25.28 30.54
N LEU A 106 7.26 24.22 31.26
CA LEU A 106 6.23 24.30 32.30
C LEU A 106 6.75 24.38 33.75
N GLU A 107 8.00 24.81 33.95
CA GLU A 107 8.46 25.30 35.26
C GLU A 107 9.02 26.73 35.20
N ARG A 108 8.14 27.71 34.97
CA ARG A 108 8.39 29.09 35.43
C ARG A 108 7.13 29.85 35.80
#